data_AF-A0A355ERT4-F1
#
_entry.id   AF-A0A355ERT4-F1
#
_cell.length_a   1.000
_cell.length_b   1.000
_cell.length_c   1.000
_cell.angle_alpha   90.00
_cell.angle_beta   90.00
_cell.angle_gamma   90.00
#
_symmetry.space_group_name_H-M   'P 1'
#
loop_
_entity.id
_entity.type
_entity.pdbx_description
1 polymer ?
#
loop_
_entity_poly.entity_id
_entity_poly.type
_entity_poly.pdbx_seq_one_letter_code
_entity_poly.pdbx_strand_id
1 'polypeptide(L)'
;MATKAAPAHHEAAHDHAEHPHPGFWRQYVFSVDHKVIGIQYAVTGLLFLLFGFCLIMLMRWQLAFPGRALPWLGQLLGEARMPGGSMLPEFYNELGAMHGTIMVFLGVV
;
A
#
# COMPACT_ATOMS: atom_id res chain seq x y z
N MET A 1 -35.76 40.76 -56.41
CA MET A 1 -36.38 41.01 -55.08
C MET A 1 -35.62 40.16 -54.07
N ALA A 2 -34.66 40.75 -53.37
CA ALA A 2 -33.91 40.07 -52.32
C ALA A 2 -34.73 40.13 -51.03
N THR A 3 -34.99 38.97 -50.41
CA THR A 3 -35.35 38.93 -49.00
C THR A 3 -34.29 38.12 -48.27
N LYS A 4 -33.48 38.84 -47.50
CA LYS A 4 -32.56 38.30 -46.50
C LYS A 4 -33.34 38.39 -45.18
N ALA A 5 -33.78 37.25 -44.65
CA ALA A 5 -34.35 37.17 -43.31
C ALA A 5 -33.30 36.60 -42.35
N ALA A 6 -33.24 37.18 -41.16
CA ALA A 6 -32.17 37.18 -40.18
C ALA A 6 -31.68 35.80 -39.68
N PRO A 7 -30.43 35.70 -39.18
CA PRO A 7 -30.00 34.55 -38.41
C PRO A 7 -30.74 34.53 -37.07
N ALA A 8 -31.42 33.43 -36.77
CA ALA A 8 -31.88 33.16 -35.42
C ALA A 8 -30.61 32.95 -34.56
N HIS A 9 -30.34 33.92 -33.70
CA HIS A 9 -29.39 33.79 -32.61
C HIS A 9 -29.90 32.67 -31.70
N HIS A 10 -29.33 31.47 -31.83
CA HIS A 10 -29.43 30.47 -30.79
C HIS A 10 -28.58 30.97 -29.63
N GLU A 11 -29.24 31.58 -28.65
CA GLU A 11 -28.64 31.92 -27.36
C GLU A 11 -28.06 30.66 -26.75
N ALA A 12 -26.81 30.79 -26.32
CA ALA A 12 -26.05 29.75 -25.67
C ALA A 12 -26.69 29.41 -24.33
N ALA A 13 -27.46 28.33 -24.28
CA ALA A 13 -27.65 27.60 -23.05
C ALA A 13 -26.42 26.72 -22.84
N HIS A 14 -25.37 27.30 -22.26
CA HIS A 14 -24.34 26.51 -21.57
C HIS A 14 -25.01 25.89 -20.33
N ASP A 15 -25.75 24.80 -20.54
CA ASP A 15 -26.00 23.84 -19.49
C ASP A 15 -24.63 23.31 -19.08
N HIS A 16 -24.08 23.89 -18.02
CA HIS A 16 -23.04 23.27 -17.22
C HIS A 16 -23.67 22.02 -16.63
N ALA A 17 -23.71 20.95 -17.43
CA ALA A 17 -23.87 19.60 -16.92
C ALA A 17 -22.73 19.43 -15.92
N GLU A 18 -23.05 19.58 -14.62
CA GLU A 18 -22.21 19.14 -13.54
C GLU A 18 -21.98 17.65 -13.79
N HIS A 19 -20.86 17.33 -14.47
CA HIS A 19 -20.40 15.97 -14.60
C HIS A 19 -20.33 15.45 -13.17
N PRO A 20 -21.12 14.43 -12.79
CA PRO A 20 -21.09 13.92 -11.43
C PRO A 20 -19.66 13.48 -11.18
N HIS A 21 -18.92 14.25 -10.39
CA HIS A 21 -17.58 13.87 -9.98
C HIS A 21 -17.78 12.49 -9.34
N PRO A 22 -17.18 11.42 -9.89
CA PRO A 22 -17.35 10.10 -9.30
C PRO A 22 -16.98 10.25 -7.82
N GLY A 23 -17.84 9.83 -6.88
CA GLY A 23 -17.54 10.02 -5.46
C GLY A 23 -16.17 9.45 -5.10
N PHE A 24 -15.54 9.94 -4.04
CA PHE A 24 -14.20 9.54 -3.57
C PHE A 24 -13.94 8.02 -3.65
N TRP A 25 -14.96 7.22 -3.33
CA TRP A 25 -14.98 5.76 -3.42
C TRP A 25 -14.71 5.18 -4.83
N ARG A 26 -15.26 5.78 -5.88
CA ARG A 26 -15.09 5.33 -7.27
C ARG A 26 -13.80 5.86 -7.90
N GLN A 27 -13.20 6.91 -7.32
CA GLN A 27 -11.92 7.45 -7.77
C GLN A 27 -10.72 6.76 -7.12
N TYR A 28 -10.83 6.33 -5.87
CA TYR A 28 -9.70 5.80 -5.11
C TYR A 28 -9.84 4.34 -4.66
N VAL A 29 -11.05 3.80 -4.47
CA VAL A 29 -11.21 2.39 -4.03
C VAL A 29 -11.63 1.49 -5.20
N PHE A 30 -12.53 1.98 -6.05
CA PHE A 30 -13.04 1.26 -7.23
C PHE A 30 -12.72 2.01 -8.53
N SER A 31 -11.45 2.39 -8.70
CA SER A 31 -10.98 3.04 -9.91
C SER A 31 -10.76 2.01 -11.03
N VAL A 32 -11.30 2.28 -12.22
CA VAL A 32 -11.09 1.46 -13.43
C VAL A 32 -9.84 1.94 -14.21
N ASP A 33 -9.29 3.09 -13.81
CA ASP A 33 -8.09 3.64 -14.42
C ASP A 33 -6.84 2.84 -14.02
N HIS A 34 -6.21 2.19 -15.00
CA HIS A 34 -4.96 1.44 -14.86
C HIS A 34 -3.82 2.27 -14.25
N LYS A 35 -3.84 3.60 -14.42
CA LYS A 35 -2.85 4.50 -13.83
C LYS A 35 -3.02 4.60 -12.32
N VAL A 36 -4.25 4.70 -11.84
CA VAL A 36 -4.57 4.73 -10.40
C VAL A 36 -4.30 3.37 -9.77
N ILE A 37 -4.71 2.28 -10.43
CA ILE A 37 -4.43 0.91 -9.98
C ILE A 37 -2.91 0.68 -9.90
N GLY A 38 -2.15 1.11 -10.91
CA GLY A 38 -0.68 1.00 -10.90
C GLY A 38 -0.03 1.75 -9.74
N ILE A 39 -0.50 2.97 -9.42
CA ILE A 39 -0.01 3.73 -8.26
C ILE A 39 -0.35 3.02 -6.95
N GLN A 40 -1.55 2.43 -6.82
CA GLN A 40 -1.93 1.66 -5.64
C GLN A 40 -1.03 0.45 -5.44
N TYR A 41 -0.79 -0.34 -6.49
CA TYR A 41 0.14 -1.47 -6.46
C TYR A 41 1.57 -1.04 -6.14
N ALA A 42 2.04 0.06 -6.71
CA ALA A 42 3.37 0.58 -6.41
C ALA A 42 3.50 1.03 -4.95
N VAL A 43 2.49 1.71 -4.40
CA VAL A 43 2.48 2.17 -3.00
C VAL A 43 2.37 0.99 -2.03
N THR A 44 1.48 0.03 -2.28
CA THR A 44 1.36 -1.16 -1.44
C THR A 44 2.64 -1.99 -1.49
N GLY A 45 3.20 -2.21 -2.69
CA GLY A 45 4.47 -2.90 -2.87
C GLY A 45 5.62 -2.22 -2.14
N LEU A 46 5.70 -0.89 -2.18
CA LEU A 46 6.71 -0.11 -1.44
C LEU A 46 6.56 -0.28 0.08
N LEU A 47 5.33 -0.27 0.61
CA LEU A 47 5.08 -0.48 2.03
C LEU A 47 5.45 -1.90 2.48
N PHE A 48 5.10 -2.91 1.69
CA PHE A 48 5.47 -4.30 1.98
C PHE A 48 6.98 -4.56 1.82
N LEU A 49 7.63 -3.89 0.87
CA LEU A 49 9.09 -3.92 0.72
C LEU A 49 9.78 -3.36 1.99
N LEU A 50 9.30 -2.22 2.51
CA LEU A 50 9.80 -1.65 3.76
C LEU A 50 9.58 -2.61 4.93
N PHE A 51 8.40 -3.23 5.02
CA PHE A 51 8.11 -4.22 6.06
C PHE A 51 9.01 -5.46 5.96
N GLY A 52 9.24 -5.98 4.75
CA GLY A 52 10.20 -7.04 4.48
C GLY A 52 11.62 -6.65 4.90
N PHE A 53 12.01 -5.40 4.66
CA PHE A 53 13.31 -4.87 5.09
C PHE A 53 13.43 -4.80 6.62
N CYS A 54 12.37 -4.42 7.33
CA CYS A 54 12.34 -4.47 8.79
C CYS A 54 12.52 -5.91 9.29
N LEU A 55 11.83 -6.89 8.70
CA LEU A 55 11.93 -8.31 9.08
C LEU A 55 13.36 -8.87 8.96
N ILE A 56 14.07 -8.59 7.86
CA ILE A 56 15.47 -9.04 7.71
C ILE A 56 16.40 -8.32 8.69
N MET A 57 16.10 -7.08 9.05
CA MET A 57 16.87 -6.35 10.06
C MET A 57 16.70 -6.97 11.46
N LEU A 58 15.51 -7.50 11.78
CA LEU A 58 15.27 -8.26 13.00
C LEU A 58 16.04 -9.59 13.01
N MET A 59 16.03 -10.35 11.91
CA MET A 59 16.80 -11.59 11.81
C MET A 59 18.31 -11.34 11.89
N ARG A 60 18.81 -10.28 11.25
CA ARG A 60 20.22 -9.86 11.38
C ARG A 60 20.57 -9.44 12.81
N TRP A 61 19.65 -8.80 13.53
CA TRP A 61 19.87 -8.44 14.92
C TRP A 61 20.04 -9.67 15.82
N GLN A 62 19.26 -10.74 15.60
CA GLN A 62 19.43 -12.00 16.33
C GLN A 62 20.79 -12.66 16.09
N LEU A 63 21.33 -12.57 14.87
CA LEU A 63 22.68 -13.07 14.54
C LEU A 63 23.79 -12.23 15.20
N ALA A 64 23.58 -10.92 15.37
CA ALA A 64 24.57 -10.01 15.98
C ALA A 64 24.57 -10.03 17.51
N PHE A 65 23.40 -10.21 18.14
CA PHE A 65 23.25 -10.24 19.61
C PHE A 65 22.40 -11.44 20.04
N PRO A 66 22.98 -12.65 20.10
CA PRO A 66 22.28 -13.82 20.61
C PRO A 66 21.88 -13.60 22.08
N GLY A 67 20.59 -13.74 22.39
CA GLY A 67 20.07 -13.71 23.78
C GLY A 67 19.75 -12.32 24.36
N ARG A 68 19.70 -11.25 23.55
CA ARG A 68 19.27 -9.91 24.03
C ARG A 68 17.97 -9.49 23.34
N ALA A 69 16.92 -9.23 24.13
CA ALA A 69 15.62 -8.80 23.63
C ALA A 69 15.76 -7.56 22.75
N LEU A 70 14.94 -7.49 21.68
CA LEU A 70 14.76 -6.24 20.94
C LEU A 70 14.31 -5.17 21.94
N PRO A 71 15.07 -4.07 22.12
CA PRO A 71 14.87 -3.14 23.23
C PRO A 71 13.48 -2.48 23.24
N TRP A 72 12.78 -2.44 22.10
CA TRP A 72 11.42 -1.89 21.98
C TRP A 72 10.36 -2.94 21.60
N LEU A 73 10.68 -3.88 20.71
CA LEU A 73 9.72 -4.88 20.21
C LEU A 73 9.53 -6.06 21.19
N GLY A 74 10.51 -6.36 22.03
CA GLY A 74 10.42 -7.43 23.03
C GLY A 74 9.42 -7.13 24.16
N GLN A 75 9.16 -5.85 24.44
CA GLN A 75 8.14 -5.42 25.41
C GLN A 75 6.72 -5.50 24.85
N LEU A 76 6.55 -5.39 23.52
CA LEU A 76 5.25 -5.41 22.83
C LEU A 76 4.83 -6.82 22.39
N LEU A 77 5.78 -7.68 21.98
CA LEU A 77 5.51 -9.03 21.48
C LEU A 77 5.20 -10.06 22.58
N GLY A 78 5.35 -9.68 23.85
CA GLY A 78 4.97 -10.48 25.01
C GLY A 78 5.88 -11.69 25.27
N GLU A 79 6.00 -12.06 26.54
CA GLU A 79 6.75 -13.25 27.00
C GLU A 79 6.32 -14.56 26.31
N ALA A 80 5.12 -14.60 25.71
CA ALA A 80 4.56 -15.77 25.04
C ALA A 80 5.30 -16.19 23.75
N ARG A 81 6.04 -15.29 23.08
CA ARG A 81 6.83 -15.62 21.88
C ARG A 81 8.34 -15.44 22.05
N MET A 82 8.77 -14.82 23.14
CA MET A 82 10.19 -14.63 23.48
C MET A 82 10.40 -14.75 25.01
N PRO A 83 10.52 -15.97 25.56
CA PRO A 83 10.92 -16.14 26.95
C PRO A 83 12.38 -15.68 27.11
N GLY A 84 12.63 -14.66 27.93
CA GLY A 84 13.99 -14.18 28.24
C GLY A 84 14.68 -13.37 27.13
N GLY A 85 13.96 -12.94 26.09
CA GLY A 85 14.51 -12.05 25.06
C GLY A 85 15.33 -12.73 23.96
N SER A 86 15.40 -14.06 23.95
CA SER A 86 15.93 -14.86 22.85
C SER A 86 14.79 -15.28 21.93
N MET A 87 14.89 -15.07 20.62
CA MET A 87 13.97 -15.72 19.70
C MET A 87 14.19 -17.23 19.74
N LEU A 88 13.13 -18.00 19.95
CA LEU A 88 13.19 -19.45 19.78
C LEU A 88 13.55 -19.78 18.32
N PRO A 89 14.27 -20.88 18.06
CA PRO A 89 14.58 -21.34 16.70
C PRO A 89 13.34 -21.46 15.81
N GLU A 90 12.19 -21.86 16.38
CA GLU A 90 10.91 -21.95 15.69
C GLU A 90 10.43 -20.58 15.20
N PHE A 91 10.50 -19.56 16.05
CA PHE A 91 10.09 -18.19 15.69
C PHE A 91 11.03 -17.56 14.65
N TYR A 92 12.32 -17.88 14.67
CA TYR A 92 13.27 -17.46 13.63
C TYR A 92 12.90 -18.08 12.26
N ASN A 93 12.54 -19.36 12.23
CA ASN A 93 12.12 -20.05 11.00
C ASN A 93 10.81 -19.49 10.45
N GLU A 94 9.84 -19.19 11.33
CA GLU A 94 8.59 -18.53 10.95
C GLU A 94 8.83 -17.12 10.37
N LEU A 95 9.67 -16.31 11.02
CA LEU A 95 10.04 -14.98 10.53
C LEU A 95 10.74 -15.04 9.17
N GLY A 96 11.62 -16.03 8.96
CA GLY A 96 12.30 -16.24 7.69
C GLY A 96 11.33 -16.61 6.57
N ALA A 97 10.40 -17.52 6.83
CA ALA A 97 9.36 -17.90 5.87
C ALA A 97 8.45 -16.71 5.52
N MET A 98 8.00 -15.94 6.52
CA MET A 98 7.18 -14.74 6.28
C MET A 98 7.95 -13.63 5.54
N HIS A 99 9.24 -13.44 5.82
CA HIS A 99 10.06 -12.49 5.07
C HIS A 99 10.12 -12.87 3.59
N GLY A 100 10.37 -14.14 3.29
CA GLY A 100 10.43 -14.64 1.91
C GLY A 100 9.12 -14.47 1.16
N THR A 101 7.99 -14.83 1.77
CA THR A 101 6.67 -14.69 1.11
C THR A 101 6.30 -13.23 0.87
N ILE A 102 6.58 -12.33 1.82
CA ILE A 102 6.26 -10.91 1.67
C ILE A 102 7.16 -10.25 0.62
N MET A 103 8.46 -10.55 0.59
CA MET A 103 9.37 -9.97 -0.41
C MET A 103 9.02 -10.43 -1.82
N VAL A 104 8.76 -11.73 -2.02
CA VAL A 104 8.52 -12.28 -3.36
C VAL A 104 7.10 -11.98 -3.86
N PHE A 105 6.07 -12.22 -3.04
CA PHE A 105 4.68 -12.13 -3.50
C PHE A 105 4.02 -10.78 -3.30
N LEU A 106 4.52 -9.93 -2.39
CA LEU A 106 3.91 -8.63 -2.10
C LEU A 106 4.84 -7.45 -2.42
N GLY A 107 6.16 -7.65 -2.45
CA GLY A 107 7.15 -6.59 -2.69
C GLY A 107 7.69 -6.52 -4.12
N VAL A 108 7.74 -7.64 -4.85
CA VAL A 108 8.40 -7.73 -6.18
C VAL A 108 7.44 -8.05 -7.32
N VAL A 109 6.56 -9.04 -7.16
CA VAL A 109 5.57 -9.48 -8.17
C VAL A 109 4.38 -8.53 -8.22
#